data_AF-A0A7C8DWV5-F1
#
_entry.id   AF-A0A7C8DWV5-F1
#
_cell.length_a   1.000
_cell.length_b   1.000
_cell.length_c   1.000
_cell.angle_alpha   90.00
_cell.angle_beta   90.00
_cell.angle_gamma   90.00
#
_symmetry.space_group_name_H-M   'P 1'
#
loop_
_entity.id
_entity.type
_entity.pdbx_description
1 polymer ?
#
loop_
_entity_poly.entity_id
_entity_poly.type
_entity_poly.pdbx_seq_one_letter_code
_entity_poly.pdbx_strand_id
1 'polypeptide(L)'
;MKKRSFVSLLSFTLLLGTGFAQVMAGEAVNEEVTVSAGKPLSFPQQEKIAGLAVNALKHIAKARGFIHDENIADAKRELADSQKLMEDIRASLPTTRIKDHIWVARKHLSYEASEEVIPDLVPIYASLDEIQSFVSVDKTRAHLDEAKKALKEGDKEKGAKALELAGESLVYVEIDLPLSYTERKVAEALHLLAEGKEKDADQVLKEAEDGVQVISIASYGPMVLAQESLWQATKDYAKGQYEAARRSLADAKVFLKMAAKQADEKTKEALDKLDKKIEELEKKMAESGTDFSKDIKGLWDKTKETYHKTVEKFK
;
A
#
# COMPACT_ATOMS: atom_id res chain seq x y z
N MET A 1 -16.60 25.86 -82.81
CA MET A 1 -16.85 26.48 -81.47
C MET A 1 -18.02 25.72 -80.86
N LYS A 2 -18.01 25.05 -79.71
CA LYS A 2 -17.15 24.95 -78.52
C LYS A 2 -17.03 23.46 -78.13
N LYS A 3 -15.86 23.10 -77.60
CA LYS A 3 -15.48 21.83 -76.93
C LYS A 3 -16.39 21.61 -75.70
N ARG A 4 -16.70 20.38 -75.24
CA ARG A 4 -15.85 19.40 -74.51
C ARG A 4 -16.67 18.08 -74.39
N SER A 5 -16.19 16.90 -74.81
CA SER A 5 -15.28 15.96 -74.09
C SER A 5 -15.95 15.41 -72.80
N PHE A 6 -16.12 14.12 -72.50
CA PHE A 6 -15.27 12.91 -72.67
C PHE A 6 -16.16 11.66 -72.39
N VAL A 7 -16.27 10.66 -73.28
CA VAL A 7 -15.54 9.37 -73.34
C VAL A 7 -15.85 8.37 -72.21
N SER A 8 -16.63 7.33 -72.58
CA SER A 8 -16.66 5.99 -71.97
C SER A 8 -15.31 5.29 -72.15
N LEU A 9 -14.91 4.39 -71.24
CA LEU A 9 -14.70 2.98 -71.62
C LEU A 9 -14.50 2.06 -70.41
N LEU A 10 -15.29 1.00 -70.43
CA LEU A 10 -15.08 -0.29 -69.78
C LEU A 10 -13.74 -0.90 -70.24
N SER A 11 -12.99 -1.54 -69.33
CA SER A 11 -11.98 -2.53 -69.71
C SER A 11 -11.79 -3.56 -68.60
N PHE A 12 -12.00 -4.81 -68.97
CA PHE A 12 -11.88 -6.02 -68.17
C PHE A 12 -10.70 -6.81 -68.75
N THR A 13 -9.67 -7.10 -67.96
CA THR A 13 -8.61 -8.05 -68.37
C THR A 13 -7.95 -8.74 -67.16
N LEU A 14 -7.98 -10.07 -67.26
CA LEU A 14 -7.36 -11.21 -66.58
C LEU A 14 -6.10 -11.06 -65.68
N LEU A 15 -6.19 -11.70 -64.51
CA LEU A 15 -5.42 -12.88 -64.02
C LEU A 15 -3.91 -13.02 -64.33
N LEU A 16 -3.08 -12.95 -63.26
CA LEU A 16 -2.14 -13.98 -62.74
C LEU A 16 -0.91 -13.33 -62.07
N GLY A 17 -0.68 -13.64 -60.79
CA GLY A 17 0.52 -13.23 -60.06
C GLY A 17 0.45 -13.62 -58.59
N THR A 18 0.99 -14.79 -58.27
CA THR A 18 1.09 -15.45 -56.97
C THR A 18 1.73 -14.60 -55.86
N GLY A 19 1.22 -14.74 -54.62
CA GLY A 19 2.06 -14.62 -53.43
C GLY A 19 1.44 -13.88 -52.25
N PHE A 20 1.42 -14.58 -51.12
CA PHE A 20 1.20 -14.13 -49.74
C PHE A 20 -0.22 -14.22 -49.17
N ALA A 21 -0.31 -15.22 -48.30
CA ALA A 21 -1.32 -15.60 -47.34
C ALA A 21 -2.21 -14.47 -46.81
N GLN A 22 -3.52 -14.75 -46.83
CA GLN A 22 -4.45 -14.28 -45.82
C GLN A 22 -3.98 -14.75 -44.45
N VAL A 23 -3.69 -13.80 -43.55
CA VAL A 23 -3.89 -13.98 -42.12
C VAL A 23 -4.76 -12.82 -41.65
N MET A 24 -6.01 -13.19 -41.37
CA MET A 24 -6.97 -12.60 -40.45
C MET A 24 -6.68 -11.18 -39.94
N ALA A 25 -7.52 -10.24 -40.38
CA ALA A 25 -7.88 -9.08 -39.59
C ALA A 25 -8.60 -9.59 -38.31
N GLY A 26 -7.84 -9.73 -37.22
CA GLY A 26 -8.41 -9.80 -35.89
C GLY A 26 -8.85 -8.40 -35.50
N GLU A 27 -10.14 -8.22 -35.23
CA GLU A 27 -10.64 -7.07 -34.49
C GLU A 27 -9.80 -6.90 -33.23
N ALA A 28 -9.01 -5.83 -33.20
CA ALA A 28 -8.40 -5.37 -31.97
C ALA A 28 -9.53 -4.95 -31.04
N VAL A 29 -9.92 -5.86 -30.14
CA VAL A 29 -10.68 -5.51 -28.94
C VAL A 29 -9.79 -4.57 -28.15
N ASN A 30 -10.02 -3.27 -28.33
CA ASN A 30 -9.52 -2.24 -27.44
C ASN A 30 -10.35 -2.36 -26.15
N GLU A 31 -9.99 -3.33 -25.31
CA GLU A 31 -10.37 -3.26 -23.89
C GLU A 31 -9.59 -2.08 -23.31
N GLU A 32 -10.27 -0.93 -23.23
CA GLU A 32 -9.91 0.08 -22.24
C GLU A 32 -10.03 -0.58 -20.86
N VAL A 33 -8.94 -1.20 -20.42
CA VAL A 33 -8.76 -1.59 -19.03
C VAL A 33 -8.72 -0.28 -18.25
N THR A 34 -9.90 0.13 -17.78
CA THR A 34 -10.03 1.16 -16.77
C THR A 34 -9.38 0.60 -15.51
N VAL A 35 -8.09 0.89 -15.34
CA VAL A 35 -7.39 0.66 -14.08
C VAL A 35 -8.01 1.63 -13.07
N SER A 36 -9.10 1.18 -12.44
CA SER A 36 -9.59 1.78 -11.21
C SER A 36 -8.43 1.70 -10.23
N ALA A 37 -7.85 2.85 -9.89
CA ALA A 37 -6.89 2.95 -8.79
C ALA A 37 -7.52 2.22 -7.59
N GLY A 38 -6.90 1.14 -7.13
CA GLY A 38 -7.43 0.40 -5.99
C GLY A 38 -7.58 1.34 -4.82
N LYS A 39 -8.72 1.23 -4.15
CA LYS A 39 -9.04 2.07 -3.01
C LYS A 39 -8.06 1.73 -1.88
N PRO A 40 -7.51 2.73 -1.18
CA PRO A 40 -6.77 2.47 0.06
C PRO A 40 -7.66 1.72 1.06
N LEU A 41 -7.06 1.10 2.09
CA LEU A 41 -7.84 0.56 3.22
C LEU A 41 -8.78 1.66 3.70
N SER A 42 -10.08 1.43 3.57
CA SER A 42 -11.08 2.37 4.05
C SER A 42 -10.99 2.54 5.56
N PHE A 43 -11.37 3.70 6.09
CA PHE A 43 -11.40 3.94 7.54
C PHE A 43 -12.05 2.78 8.34
N PRO A 44 -13.17 2.18 7.91
CA PRO A 44 -13.73 0.99 8.57
C PRO A 44 -12.80 -0.24 8.59
N GLN A 45 -12.00 -0.46 7.55
CA GLN A 45 -11.03 -1.56 7.50
C GLN A 45 -9.84 -1.29 8.43
N GLN A 46 -9.40 -0.03 8.51
CA GLN A 46 -8.34 0.39 9.42
C GLN A 46 -8.79 0.30 10.89
N GLU A 47 -9.99 0.79 11.23
CA GLU A 47 -10.60 0.67 12.56
C GLU A 47 -10.78 -0.80 12.96
N LYS A 48 -11.17 -1.66 12.02
CA LYS A 48 -11.24 -3.10 12.23
C LYS A 48 -9.87 -3.68 12.60
N ILE A 49 -8.81 -3.34 11.87
CA ILE A 49 -7.43 -3.79 12.15
C ILE A 49 -6.98 -3.30 13.54
N ALA A 50 -7.21 -2.03 13.87
CA ALA A 50 -6.88 -1.48 15.18
C ALA A 50 -7.63 -2.19 16.31
N GLY A 51 -8.92 -2.47 16.13
CA GLY A 51 -9.73 -3.24 17.08
C GLY A 51 -9.22 -4.67 17.27
N LEU A 52 -8.81 -5.34 16.19
CA LEU A 52 -8.18 -6.66 16.28
C LEU A 52 -6.85 -6.59 17.06
N ALA A 53 -6.02 -5.57 16.84
CA ALA A 53 -4.75 -5.39 17.52
C ALA A 53 -4.94 -5.16 19.03
N VAL A 54 -5.86 -4.27 19.42
CA VAL A 54 -6.21 -4.04 20.84
C VAL A 54 -6.71 -5.33 21.50
N ASN A 55 -7.54 -6.10 20.81
CA ASN A 55 -8.01 -7.38 21.32
C ASN A 55 -6.87 -8.39 21.46
N ALA A 56 -5.94 -8.48 20.50
CA ALA A 56 -4.78 -9.36 20.59
C ALA A 56 -3.92 -9.06 21.82
N LEU A 57 -3.72 -7.78 22.15
CA LEU A 57 -3.02 -7.34 23.37
C LEU A 57 -3.80 -7.67 24.64
N LYS A 58 -5.13 -7.48 24.62
CA LYS A 58 -6.00 -7.86 25.74
C LYS A 58 -5.89 -9.37 26.04
N HIS A 59 -5.83 -10.20 25.01
CA HIS A 59 -5.60 -11.63 25.14
C HIS A 59 -4.22 -11.95 25.74
N ILE A 60 -3.15 -11.24 25.33
CA ILE A 60 -1.82 -11.36 25.95
C ILE A 60 -1.87 -10.99 27.44
N ALA A 61 -2.47 -9.85 27.80
CA ALA A 61 -2.58 -9.40 29.19
C ALA A 61 -3.37 -10.38 30.07
N LYS A 62 -4.46 -10.94 29.55
CA LYS A 62 -5.20 -12.00 30.24
C LYS A 62 -4.37 -13.28 30.40
N ALA A 63 -3.62 -13.68 29.37
CA ALA A 63 -2.75 -14.85 29.45
C ALA A 63 -1.71 -14.70 30.57
N ARG A 64 -1.11 -13.50 30.70
CA ARG A 64 -0.23 -13.18 31.83
C ARG A 64 -0.95 -13.29 33.18
N GLY A 65 -2.17 -12.76 33.29
CA GLY A 65 -3.01 -12.93 34.48
C GLY A 65 -3.24 -14.40 34.82
N PHE A 66 -3.60 -15.22 33.83
CA PHE A 66 -3.79 -16.67 34.02
C PHE A 66 -2.50 -17.41 34.38
N ILE A 67 -1.34 -16.99 33.89
CA ILE A 67 -0.05 -17.54 34.33
C ILE A 67 0.17 -17.24 35.82
N HIS A 68 -0.15 -16.03 36.27
CA HIS A 68 -0.01 -15.64 37.69
C HIS A 68 -1.02 -16.37 38.59
N ASP A 69 -2.19 -16.72 38.06
CA ASP A 69 -3.21 -17.53 38.73
C ASP A 69 -2.97 -19.05 38.60
N GLU A 70 -1.81 -19.47 38.08
CA GLU A 70 -1.43 -20.88 37.82
C GLU A 70 -2.42 -21.64 36.89
N ASN A 71 -3.22 -20.91 36.12
CA ASN A 71 -4.20 -21.44 35.17
C ASN A 71 -3.64 -21.51 33.75
N ILE A 72 -2.69 -22.43 33.54
CA ILE A 72 -1.95 -22.53 32.27
C ILE A 72 -2.82 -22.93 31.08
N ALA A 73 -3.91 -23.66 31.31
CA ALA A 73 -4.84 -24.05 30.24
C ALA A 73 -5.53 -22.82 29.64
N ASP A 74 -6.04 -21.92 30.49
CA ASP A 74 -6.67 -20.69 30.03
C ASP A 74 -5.65 -19.70 29.46
N ALA A 75 -4.43 -19.64 30.02
CA ALA A 75 -3.33 -18.86 29.43
C ALA A 75 -3.04 -19.28 27.98
N LYS A 76 -2.90 -20.59 27.71
CA LYS A 76 -2.68 -21.12 26.37
C LYS A 76 -3.84 -20.80 25.41
N ARG A 77 -5.08 -20.86 25.89
CA ARG A 77 -6.26 -20.51 25.08
C ARG A 77 -6.26 -19.03 24.70
N GLU A 78 -6.00 -18.13 25.64
CA GLU A 78 -5.93 -16.70 25.36
C GLU A 78 -4.77 -16.37 24.39
N LEU A 79 -3.61 -17.02 24.53
CA LEU A 79 -2.51 -16.86 23.56
C LEU A 79 -2.88 -17.36 22.14
N ALA A 80 -3.62 -18.46 22.03
CA ALA A 80 -4.12 -18.94 20.74
C ALA A 80 -5.12 -17.96 20.11
N ASP A 81 -6.01 -17.37 20.90
CA ASP A 81 -6.93 -16.32 20.43
C ASP A 81 -6.15 -15.08 19.96
N SER A 82 -5.09 -14.68 20.69
CA SER A 82 -4.19 -13.60 20.26
C SER A 82 -3.52 -13.90 18.91
N GLN A 83 -3.01 -15.12 18.71
CA GLN A 83 -2.42 -15.56 17.44
C GLN A 83 -3.41 -15.45 16.29
N LYS A 84 -4.64 -15.92 16.49
CA LYS A 84 -5.69 -15.86 15.47
C LYS A 84 -6.02 -14.41 15.06
N LEU A 85 -6.09 -13.49 16.02
CA LEU A 85 -6.32 -12.07 15.73
C LEU A 85 -5.14 -11.45 14.96
N MET A 86 -3.90 -11.83 15.29
CA MET A 86 -2.70 -11.40 14.57
C MET A 86 -2.69 -11.93 13.12
N GLU A 87 -3.17 -13.16 12.88
CA GLU A 87 -3.38 -13.71 11.54
C GLU A 87 -4.45 -12.95 10.76
N ASP A 88 -5.59 -12.61 11.39
CA ASP A 88 -6.65 -11.82 10.77
C ASP A 88 -6.17 -10.40 10.39
N ILE A 89 -5.35 -9.79 11.25
CA ILE A 89 -4.66 -8.53 10.95
C ILE A 89 -3.79 -8.74 9.70
N ARG A 90 -2.91 -9.75 9.71
CA ARG A 90 -2.02 -10.07 8.58
C ARG A 90 -2.78 -10.24 7.26
N ALA A 91 -3.87 -10.99 7.28
CA ALA A 91 -4.70 -11.24 6.11
C ALA A 91 -5.39 -9.97 5.59
N SER A 92 -5.63 -8.99 6.47
CA SER A 92 -6.27 -7.72 6.13
C SER A 92 -5.30 -6.68 5.57
N LEU A 93 -3.98 -6.95 5.61
CA LEU A 93 -2.96 -5.99 5.20
C LEU A 93 -2.75 -6.02 3.68
N PRO A 94 -2.66 -4.85 3.02
CA PRO A 94 -2.55 -4.79 1.57
C PRO A 94 -1.20 -5.29 1.06
N THR A 95 -0.15 -5.28 1.90
CA THR A 95 1.18 -5.83 1.56
C THR A 95 1.18 -7.36 1.48
N THR A 96 0.27 -8.05 2.18
CA THR A 96 0.12 -9.51 2.12
C THR A 96 -0.24 -9.97 0.72
N ARG A 97 -1.24 -9.32 0.10
CA ARG A 97 -1.63 -9.57 -1.29
C ARG A 97 -0.46 -9.40 -2.27
N ILE A 98 0.40 -8.41 -2.04
CA ILE A 98 1.57 -8.16 -2.91
C ILE A 98 2.59 -9.27 -2.75
N LYS A 99 2.87 -9.70 -1.51
CA LYS A 99 3.75 -10.83 -1.23
C LYS A 99 3.22 -12.13 -1.83
N ASP A 100 1.91 -12.36 -1.80
CA ASP A 100 1.27 -13.52 -2.43
C ASP A 100 1.45 -13.48 -3.95
N HIS A 101 1.21 -12.35 -4.60
CA HIS A 101 1.44 -12.22 -6.04
C HIS A 101 2.93 -12.39 -6.41
N ILE A 102 3.86 -11.85 -5.62
CA ILE A 102 5.31 -12.08 -5.79
C ILE A 102 5.65 -13.58 -5.64
N TRP A 103 5.07 -14.25 -4.64
CA TRP A 103 5.26 -15.69 -4.43
C TRP A 103 4.74 -16.50 -5.62
N VAL A 104 3.55 -16.17 -6.15
CA VAL A 104 2.98 -16.81 -7.35
C VAL A 104 3.91 -16.63 -8.55
N ALA A 105 4.36 -15.40 -8.83
CA ALA A 105 5.29 -15.13 -9.94
C ALA A 105 6.60 -15.92 -9.80
N ARG A 106 7.16 -16.02 -8.59
CA ARG A 106 8.34 -16.86 -8.32
C ARG A 106 8.05 -18.34 -8.56
N LYS A 107 6.87 -18.80 -8.15
CA LYS A 107 6.47 -20.19 -8.30
C LYS A 107 6.29 -20.54 -9.78
N HIS A 108 5.62 -19.70 -10.56
CA HIS A 108 5.50 -19.85 -12.01
C HIS A 108 6.87 -19.89 -12.69
N LEU A 109 7.79 -18.99 -12.32
CA LEU A 109 9.16 -18.97 -12.87
C LEU A 109 9.95 -20.27 -12.65
N SER A 110 9.59 -21.07 -11.65
CA SER A 110 10.22 -22.36 -11.40
C SER A 110 9.89 -23.43 -12.45
N TYR A 111 8.83 -23.26 -13.26
CA TYR A 111 8.43 -24.23 -14.27
C TYR A 111 7.97 -23.65 -15.62
N GLU A 112 7.61 -22.37 -15.70
CA GLU A 112 7.20 -21.67 -16.94
C GLU A 112 8.38 -20.93 -17.59
N ALA A 113 8.25 -20.57 -18.88
CA ALA A 113 9.24 -19.73 -19.55
C ALA A 113 9.25 -18.30 -18.97
N SER A 114 10.39 -17.60 -19.08
CA SER A 114 10.54 -16.27 -18.47
C SER A 114 9.52 -15.26 -19.02
N GLU A 115 9.19 -15.37 -20.30
CA GLU A 115 8.23 -14.54 -21.00
C GLU A 115 6.79 -14.77 -20.52
N GLU A 116 6.46 -16.00 -20.11
CA GLU A 116 5.14 -16.39 -19.61
C GLU A 116 4.87 -15.82 -18.21
N VAL A 117 5.92 -15.50 -17.44
CA VAL A 117 5.82 -14.93 -16.08
C VAL A 117 5.72 -13.39 -16.07
N ILE A 118 6.10 -12.71 -17.17
CA ILE A 118 6.03 -11.24 -17.25
C ILE A 118 4.62 -10.68 -16.93
N PRO A 119 3.52 -11.28 -17.41
CA PRO A 119 2.16 -10.86 -17.04
C PRO A 119 1.86 -10.92 -15.54
N ASP A 120 2.47 -11.84 -14.78
CA ASP A 120 2.26 -11.95 -13.33
C ASP A 120 2.79 -10.73 -12.57
N LEU A 121 3.67 -9.93 -13.18
CA LEU A 121 4.17 -8.69 -12.57
C LEU A 121 3.12 -7.58 -12.57
N VAL A 122 2.16 -7.59 -13.50
CA VAL A 122 1.13 -6.55 -13.65
C VAL A 122 0.31 -6.33 -12.38
N PRO A 123 -0.31 -7.37 -11.77
CA PRO A 123 -1.04 -7.18 -10.51
C PRO A 123 -0.14 -6.72 -9.36
N ILE A 124 1.14 -7.08 -9.36
CA ILE A 124 2.11 -6.63 -8.34
C ILE A 124 2.32 -5.12 -8.45
N TYR A 125 2.61 -4.59 -9.65
CA TYR A 125 2.75 -3.15 -9.86
C TYR A 125 1.48 -2.38 -9.52
N ALA A 126 0.31 -2.91 -9.92
CA ALA A 126 -0.98 -2.29 -9.60
C ALA A 126 -1.17 -2.16 -8.08
N SER A 127 -0.90 -3.23 -7.31
CA SER A 127 -0.99 -3.18 -5.86
C SER A 127 0.09 -2.30 -5.20
N LEU A 128 1.29 -2.15 -5.79
CA LEU A 128 2.25 -1.15 -5.31
C LEU A 128 1.75 0.28 -5.53
N ASP A 129 1.09 0.55 -6.67
CA ASP A 129 0.50 1.87 -6.94
C ASP A 129 -0.63 2.22 -5.97
N GLU A 130 -1.33 1.22 -5.45
CA GLU A 130 -2.38 1.36 -4.42
C GLU A 130 -1.79 1.78 -3.07
N ILE A 131 -0.65 1.22 -2.66
CA ILE A 131 -0.11 1.42 -1.30
C ILE A 131 1.00 2.46 -1.20
N GLN A 132 1.57 2.92 -2.31
CA GLN A 132 2.73 3.84 -2.35
C GLN A 132 2.54 5.16 -1.58
N SER A 133 1.30 5.52 -1.23
CA SER A 133 0.99 6.69 -0.42
C SER A 133 1.20 6.50 1.09
N PHE A 134 1.17 5.25 1.54
CA PHE A 134 1.26 4.87 2.95
C PHE A 134 2.61 4.23 3.26
N VAL A 135 3.19 3.52 2.29
CA VAL A 135 4.46 2.81 2.46
C VAL A 135 5.43 3.14 1.33
N SER A 136 6.71 3.25 1.66
CA SER A 136 7.74 3.37 0.63
C SER A 136 7.81 2.06 -0.15
N VAL A 137 7.55 2.14 -1.44
CA VAL A 137 7.63 1.00 -2.37
C VAL A 137 8.82 1.09 -3.31
N ASP A 138 9.67 2.10 -3.16
CA ASP A 138 10.71 2.44 -4.14
C ASP A 138 11.70 1.28 -4.33
N LYS A 139 12.15 0.66 -3.23
CA LYS A 139 13.05 -0.51 -3.26
C LYS A 139 12.36 -1.73 -3.88
N THR A 140 11.11 -2.00 -3.50
CA THR A 140 10.33 -3.09 -4.08
C THR A 140 10.14 -2.91 -5.58
N ARG A 141 9.79 -1.69 -6.01
CA ARG A 141 9.63 -1.36 -7.42
C ARG A 141 10.94 -1.53 -8.19
N ALA A 142 12.06 -1.07 -7.63
CA ALA A 142 13.37 -1.25 -8.24
C ALA A 142 13.71 -2.74 -8.47
N HIS A 143 13.47 -3.60 -7.48
CA HIS A 143 13.67 -5.04 -7.63
C HIS A 143 12.69 -5.69 -8.61
N LEU A 144 11.44 -5.21 -8.72
CA LEU A 144 10.53 -5.68 -9.76
C LEU A 144 10.96 -5.25 -11.16
N ASP A 145 11.52 -4.05 -11.31
CA ASP A 145 12.07 -3.57 -12.58
C ASP A 145 13.29 -4.41 -12.99
N GLU A 146 14.14 -4.78 -12.03
CA GLU A 146 15.25 -5.72 -12.21
C GLU A 146 14.74 -7.11 -12.62
N ALA A 147 13.70 -7.64 -11.95
CA ALA A 147 13.08 -8.91 -12.29
C ALA A 147 12.53 -8.87 -13.72
N LYS A 148 11.76 -7.84 -14.07
CA LYS A 148 11.20 -7.65 -15.41
C LYS A 148 12.29 -7.60 -16.48
N LYS A 149 13.42 -6.93 -16.20
CA LYS A 149 14.57 -6.89 -17.10
C LYS A 149 15.18 -8.28 -17.27
N ALA A 150 15.44 -8.99 -16.18
CA ALA A 150 16.01 -10.34 -16.22
C ALA A 150 15.11 -11.33 -16.97
N LEU A 151 13.79 -11.28 -16.74
CA LEU A 151 12.82 -12.11 -17.44
C LEU A 151 12.81 -11.86 -18.96
N LYS A 152 12.91 -10.60 -19.39
CA LYS A 152 13.04 -10.25 -20.82
C LYS A 152 14.36 -10.72 -21.45
N GLU A 153 15.40 -10.88 -20.64
CA GLU A 153 16.70 -11.42 -21.05
C GLU A 153 16.73 -12.97 -20.99
N GLY A 154 15.63 -13.61 -20.58
CA GLY A 154 15.55 -15.07 -20.38
C GLY A 154 16.27 -15.57 -19.12
N ASP A 155 16.79 -14.68 -18.28
CA ASP A 155 17.58 -15.01 -17.09
C ASP A 155 16.66 -15.32 -15.89
N LYS A 156 16.26 -16.59 -15.79
CA LYS A 156 15.37 -17.09 -14.72
C LYS A 156 15.98 -16.97 -13.32
N GLU A 157 17.28 -17.23 -13.19
CA GLU A 157 17.94 -17.22 -11.88
C GLU A 157 17.97 -15.81 -11.29
N LYS A 158 18.39 -14.85 -12.11
CA LYS A 158 18.37 -13.43 -11.75
C LYS A 158 16.95 -12.90 -11.55
N GLY A 159 16.00 -13.33 -12.40
CA GLY A 159 14.59 -12.99 -12.25
C GLY A 159 14.01 -13.49 -10.91
N ALA A 160 14.28 -14.74 -10.55
CA ALA A 160 13.86 -15.32 -9.28
C ALA A 160 14.47 -14.61 -8.08
N LYS A 161 15.76 -14.25 -8.17
CA LYS A 161 16.45 -13.52 -7.10
C LYS A 161 15.91 -12.11 -6.94
N ALA A 162 15.66 -11.41 -8.03
CA ALA A 162 15.08 -10.07 -7.99
C ALA A 162 13.63 -10.08 -7.44
N LEU A 163 12.82 -11.09 -7.79
CA LEU A 163 11.50 -11.27 -7.18
C LEU A 163 11.57 -11.57 -5.68
N GLU A 164 12.54 -12.37 -5.24
CA GLU A 164 12.79 -12.59 -3.81
C GLU A 164 13.12 -11.29 -3.08
N LEU A 165 14.07 -10.52 -3.62
CA LEU A 165 14.44 -9.20 -3.07
C LEU A 165 13.27 -8.22 -3.10
N ALA A 166 12.39 -8.28 -4.11
CA ALA A 166 11.14 -7.50 -4.12
C ALA A 166 10.23 -7.86 -2.93
N GLY A 167 10.04 -9.16 -2.67
CA GLY A 167 9.26 -9.63 -1.51
C GLY A 167 9.87 -9.27 -0.16
N GLU A 168 11.21 -9.31 -0.04
CA GLU A 168 11.96 -8.94 1.16
C GLU A 168 11.99 -7.42 1.39
N SER A 169 12.13 -6.64 0.32
CA SER A 169 12.14 -5.17 0.35
C SER A 169 10.77 -4.56 0.60
N LEU A 170 9.69 -5.35 0.45
CA LEU A 170 8.43 -5.17 1.17
C LEU A 170 8.67 -5.46 2.66
N VAL A 171 9.57 -4.64 3.23
CA VAL A 171 9.64 -4.39 4.64
C VAL A 171 8.31 -3.77 4.94
N TYR A 172 7.51 -4.53 5.68
CA TYR A 172 6.32 -3.99 6.29
C TYR A 172 6.72 -2.66 6.90
N VAL A 173 6.02 -1.59 6.57
CA VAL A 173 6.12 -0.35 7.32
C VAL A 173 5.52 -0.69 8.68
N GLU A 174 6.35 -1.32 9.53
CA GLU A 174 6.13 -1.62 10.95
C GLU A 174 6.25 -0.31 11.72
N ILE A 175 5.73 0.80 11.16
CA ILE A 175 5.70 2.05 11.89
C ILE A 175 4.63 1.96 13.00
N ASP A 176 3.66 1.04 12.88
CA ASP A 176 2.42 1.09 13.66
C ASP A 176 1.93 -0.22 14.31
N LEU A 177 2.57 -1.37 14.06
CA LEU A 177 2.44 -2.55 14.91
C LEU A 177 3.65 -3.45 14.66
N PRO A 178 4.48 -3.82 15.67
CA PRO A 178 5.58 -4.73 15.45
C PRO A 178 5.01 -6.15 15.44
N LEU A 179 4.02 -6.41 14.56
CA LEU A 179 3.20 -7.60 14.54
C LEU A 179 4.07 -8.86 14.53
N SER A 180 5.10 -8.86 13.68
CA SER A 180 6.09 -9.94 13.61
C SER A 180 6.84 -10.16 14.92
N TYR A 181 7.15 -9.10 15.67
CA TYR A 181 7.81 -9.20 16.97
C TYR A 181 6.85 -9.77 18.03
N THR A 182 5.64 -9.22 18.12
CA THR A 182 4.61 -9.70 19.06
C THR A 182 4.25 -11.16 18.79
N GLU A 183 4.10 -11.56 17.52
CA GLU A 183 3.84 -12.94 17.12
C GLU A 183 4.96 -13.89 17.55
N ARG A 184 6.23 -13.50 17.35
CA ARG A 184 7.38 -14.30 17.81
C ARG A 184 7.37 -14.47 19.32
N LYS A 185 7.07 -13.40 20.08
CA LYS A 185 7.01 -13.45 21.54
C LYS A 185 5.86 -14.31 22.04
N VAL A 186 4.69 -14.24 21.41
CA VAL A 186 3.55 -15.11 21.74
C VAL A 186 3.88 -16.59 21.44
N ALA A 187 4.52 -16.88 20.30
CA ALA A 187 4.95 -18.23 19.95
C ALA A 187 6.01 -18.76 20.93
N GLU A 188 6.98 -17.93 21.31
CA GLU A 188 8.01 -18.24 22.32
C GLU A 188 7.37 -18.52 23.69
N ALA A 189 6.41 -17.70 24.13
CA ALA A 189 5.69 -17.93 25.38
C ALA A 189 4.88 -19.24 25.36
N LEU A 190 4.20 -19.58 24.26
CA LEU A 190 3.50 -20.85 24.12
C LEU A 190 4.44 -22.06 24.24
N HIS A 191 5.64 -21.95 23.65
CA HIS A 191 6.68 -22.97 23.80
C HIS A 191 7.14 -23.10 25.26
N LEU A 192 7.42 -21.99 25.93
CA LEU A 192 7.82 -21.97 27.35
C LEU A 192 6.73 -22.56 28.26
N LEU A 193 5.45 -22.26 28.01
CA LEU A 193 4.31 -22.87 28.72
C LEU A 193 4.15 -24.37 28.42
N ALA A 194 4.63 -24.86 27.28
CA ALA A 194 4.68 -26.30 27.00
C ALA A 194 5.81 -26.98 27.79
N GLU A 195 6.90 -26.27 28.06
CA GLU A 195 8.04 -26.73 28.87
C GLU A 195 7.85 -26.55 30.39
N GLY A 196 6.72 -25.98 30.83
CA GLY A 196 6.47 -25.67 32.25
C GLY A 196 7.26 -24.47 32.78
N LYS A 197 7.82 -23.64 31.88
CA LYS A 197 8.60 -22.44 32.23
C LYS A 197 7.72 -21.20 32.30
N GLU A 198 6.82 -21.20 33.27
CA GLU A 198 5.76 -20.19 33.40
C GLU A 198 6.30 -18.77 33.65
N LYS A 199 7.33 -18.64 34.49
CA LYS A 199 7.98 -17.36 34.76
C LYS A 199 8.65 -16.76 33.52
N ASP A 200 9.31 -17.61 32.74
CA ASP A 200 9.97 -17.19 31.51
C ASP A 200 8.92 -16.79 30.47
N ALA A 201 7.81 -17.54 30.38
CA ALA A 201 6.68 -17.22 29.52
C ALA A 201 6.06 -15.86 29.88
N ASP A 202 5.83 -15.58 31.16
CA ASP A 202 5.32 -14.27 31.62
C ASP A 202 6.26 -13.12 31.24
N GLN A 203 7.57 -13.31 31.42
CA GLN A 203 8.57 -12.31 31.07
C GLN A 203 8.59 -12.02 29.55
N VAL A 204 8.53 -13.06 28.73
CA VAL A 204 8.44 -12.93 27.26
C VAL A 204 7.16 -12.20 26.83
N LEU A 205 6.02 -12.50 27.46
CA LEU A 205 4.77 -11.81 27.18
C LEU A 205 4.79 -10.35 27.65
N LYS A 206 5.45 -10.05 28.76
CA LYS A 206 5.69 -8.67 29.21
C LYS A 206 6.49 -7.88 28.17
N GLU A 207 7.53 -8.49 27.59
CA GLU A 207 8.29 -7.86 26.50
C GLU A 207 7.44 -7.61 25.25
N ALA A 208 6.45 -8.48 24.98
CA ALA A 208 5.50 -8.28 23.90
C ALA A 208 4.58 -7.07 24.14
N GLU A 209 4.11 -6.88 25.38
CA GLU A 209 3.30 -5.71 25.78
C GLU A 209 4.10 -4.40 25.75
N ASP A 210 5.30 -4.41 26.34
CA ASP A 210 6.17 -3.23 26.43
C ASP A 210 6.60 -2.75 25.03
N GLY A 211 6.73 -3.67 24.06
CA GLY A 211 7.07 -3.34 22.66
C GLY A 211 5.99 -2.58 21.88
N VAL A 212 4.74 -2.57 22.36
CA VAL A 212 3.60 -2.01 21.64
C VAL A 212 3.36 -0.53 21.96
N GLN A 213 3.75 -0.07 23.15
CA GLN A 213 3.60 1.33 23.57
C GLN A 213 4.34 2.34 22.68
N VAL A 214 5.43 1.93 22.03
CA VAL A 214 6.25 2.79 21.16
C VAL A 214 5.52 3.13 19.84
N ILE A 215 4.42 2.44 19.55
CA ILE A 215 3.90 2.30 18.19
C ILE A 215 2.41 2.73 18.09
N SER A 216 1.65 2.66 19.19
CA SER A 216 0.20 3.00 19.23
C SER A 216 -0.16 4.49 19.03
N ILE A 217 0.79 5.42 19.05
CA ILE A 217 0.51 6.87 18.91
C ILE A 217 0.61 7.32 17.43
N ALA A 218 1.22 6.49 16.58
CA ALA A 218 1.57 6.85 15.22
C ALA A 218 0.44 6.54 14.21
N SER A 219 -0.37 5.49 14.42
CA SER A 219 -1.15 4.92 13.30
C SER A 219 -2.47 5.58 12.92
N TYR A 220 -3.18 6.22 13.85
CA TYR A 220 -4.56 6.70 13.56
C TYR A 220 -4.83 8.10 14.10
N GLY A 221 -3.77 8.90 14.21
CA GLY A 221 -3.88 10.31 14.52
C GLY A 221 -4.43 11.09 13.32
N PRO A 222 -5.20 12.17 13.52
CA PRO A 222 -5.68 12.99 12.41
C PRO A 222 -4.58 13.56 11.50
N MET A 223 -3.30 13.51 11.90
CA MET A 223 -2.20 13.86 10.99
C MET A 223 -2.01 12.89 9.83
N VAL A 224 -2.25 11.59 10.04
CA VAL A 224 -2.15 10.58 8.98
C VAL A 224 -3.24 10.83 7.94
N LEU A 225 -4.49 10.96 8.40
CA LEU A 225 -5.64 11.28 7.53
C LEU A 225 -5.44 12.58 6.74
N ALA A 226 -4.82 13.60 7.33
CA ALA A 226 -4.45 14.81 6.61
C ALA A 226 -3.47 14.55 5.45
N GLN A 227 -2.47 13.68 5.66
CA GLN A 227 -1.53 13.29 4.61
C GLN A 227 -2.24 12.50 3.50
N GLU A 228 -3.11 11.55 3.84
CA GLU A 228 -3.85 10.76 2.84
C GLU A 228 -4.66 11.68 1.91
N SER A 229 -5.38 12.61 2.52
CA SER A 229 -6.20 13.59 1.81
C SER A 229 -5.37 14.51 0.90
N LEU A 230 -4.18 14.97 1.32
CA LEU A 230 -3.28 15.75 0.46
C LEU A 230 -2.70 14.94 -0.71
N TRP A 231 -2.39 13.67 -0.48
CA TRP A 231 -1.92 12.79 -1.55
C TRP A 231 -3.02 12.50 -2.58
N GLN A 232 -4.23 12.20 -2.09
CA GLN A 232 -5.39 11.98 -2.96
C GLN A 232 -5.70 13.23 -3.79
N ALA A 233 -5.61 14.42 -3.18
CA ALA A 233 -5.72 15.69 -3.90
C ALA A 233 -4.68 15.82 -5.02
N THR A 234 -3.44 15.38 -4.79
CA THR A 234 -2.38 15.40 -5.82
C THR A 234 -2.74 14.48 -7.00
N LYS A 235 -3.20 13.26 -6.71
CA LYS A 235 -3.59 12.28 -7.74
C LYS A 235 -4.77 12.76 -8.57
N ASP A 236 -5.80 13.25 -7.91
CA ASP A 236 -7.02 13.72 -8.57
C ASP A 236 -6.73 14.95 -9.42
N TYR A 237 -5.90 15.87 -8.91
CA TYR A 237 -5.50 17.07 -9.66
C TYR A 237 -4.69 16.70 -10.91
N ALA A 238 -3.72 15.79 -10.79
CA ALA A 238 -2.92 15.32 -11.93
C ALA A 238 -3.76 14.63 -13.02
N LYS A 239 -4.92 14.08 -12.66
CA LYS A 239 -5.90 13.47 -13.58
C LYS A 239 -6.92 14.48 -14.13
N GLY A 240 -6.81 15.76 -13.81
CA GLY A 240 -7.79 16.79 -14.18
C GLY A 240 -9.09 16.72 -13.39
N GLN A 241 -9.16 15.92 -12.32
CA GLN A 241 -10.34 15.75 -11.46
C GLN A 241 -10.37 16.84 -10.38
N TYR A 242 -10.42 18.10 -10.79
CA TYR A 242 -10.22 19.26 -9.92
C TYR A 242 -11.21 19.36 -8.75
N GLU A 243 -12.47 19.00 -8.96
CA GLU A 243 -13.49 19.00 -7.90
C GLU A 243 -13.25 17.89 -6.86
N ALA A 244 -12.73 16.72 -7.28
CA ALA A 244 -12.33 15.67 -6.34
C ALA A 244 -11.11 16.12 -5.54
N ALA A 245 -10.12 16.73 -6.21
CA ALA A 245 -8.94 17.28 -5.54
C ALA A 245 -9.29 18.33 -4.48
N ARG A 246 -10.24 19.25 -4.78
CA ARG A 246 -10.73 20.25 -3.81
C ARG A 246 -11.40 19.61 -2.60
N ARG A 247 -12.20 18.56 -2.77
CA ARG A 247 -12.79 17.83 -1.64
C ARG A 247 -11.71 17.23 -0.75
N SER A 248 -10.70 16.59 -1.35
CA SER A 248 -9.59 16.03 -0.59
C SER A 248 -8.74 17.10 0.11
N LEU A 249 -8.54 18.29 -0.48
CA LEU A 249 -7.90 19.42 0.24
C LEU A 249 -8.73 19.87 1.46
N ALA A 250 -10.06 19.96 1.32
CA ALA A 250 -10.94 20.30 2.43
C ALA A 250 -10.90 19.25 3.56
N ASP A 251 -10.91 17.95 3.21
CA ASP A 251 -10.77 16.86 4.17
C ASP A 251 -9.43 16.95 4.92
N ALA A 252 -8.33 17.24 4.21
CA ALA A 252 -7.02 17.42 4.83
C ALA A 252 -7.04 18.51 5.93
N LYS A 253 -7.71 19.64 5.67
CA LYS A 253 -7.85 20.73 6.65
C LYS A 253 -8.62 20.30 7.90
N VAL A 254 -9.71 19.55 7.72
CA VAL A 254 -10.49 19.00 8.85
C VAL A 254 -9.59 18.14 9.74
N PHE A 255 -8.81 17.26 9.13
CA PHE A 255 -7.92 16.36 9.85
C PHE A 255 -6.74 17.08 10.51
N LEU A 256 -6.13 18.08 9.86
CA LEU A 256 -5.10 18.94 10.49
C LEU A 256 -5.64 19.64 11.74
N LYS A 257 -6.87 20.17 11.69
CA LYS A 257 -7.52 20.82 12.84
C LYS A 257 -7.82 19.83 13.96
N MET A 258 -8.21 18.60 13.62
CA MET A 258 -8.40 17.54 14.60
C MET A 258 -7.07 17.16 15.27
N ALA A 259 -5.97 17.09 14.52
CA ALA A 259 -4.63 16.81 15.04
C ALA A 259 -4.15 17.92 15.98
N ALA A 260 -4.35 19.17 15.57
CA ALA A 260 -3.96 20.36 16.34
C ALA A 260 -4.60 20.42 17.74
N LYS A 261 -5.81 19.85 17.92
CA LYS A 261 -6.49 19.77 19.22
C LYS A 261 -5.81 18.84 20.22
N GLN A 262 -5.04 17.87 19.74
CA GLN A 262 -4.41 16.83 20.55
C GLN A 262 -2.89 17.01 20.65
N ALA A 263 -2.34 18.06 20.03
CA ALA A 263 -0.92 18.27 19.87
C ALA A 263 -0.32 19.25 20.90
N ASP A 264 0.99 19.16 21.12
CA ASP A 264 1.73 20.19 21.87
C ASP A 264 1.76 21.52 21.11
N GLU A 265 1.95 22.64 21.81
CA GLU A 265 1.85 23.99 21.20
C GLU A 265 2.78 24.18 19.98
N LYS A 266 3.99 23.62 20.01
CA LYS A 266 4.91 23.70 18.86
C LYS A 266 4.39 22.94 17.64
N THR A 267 3.79 21.78 17.86
CA THR A 267 3.17 20.99 16.78
C THR A 267 1.90 21.68 16.27
N LYS A 268 1.08 22.23 17.16
CA LYS A 268 -0.13 22.98 16.81
C LYS A 268 0.17 24.18 15.91
N GLU A 269 1.19 24.99 16.24
CA GLU A 269 1.63 26.09 15.36
C GLU A 269 2.07 25.62 13.97
N ALA A 270 2.72 24.44 13.88
CA ALA A 270 3.14 23.87 12.60
C ALA A 270 1.93 23.42 11.77
N LEU A 271 0.94 22.80 12.41
CA LEU A 271 -0.31 22.36 11.77
C LEU A 271 -1.16 23.55 11.30
N ASP A 272 -1.25 24.62 12.09
CA ASP A 272 -1.95 25.85 11.69
C ASP A 272 -1.29 26.53 10.48
N LYS A 273 0.05 26.47 10.38
CA LYS A 273 0.78 26.95 9.20
C LYS A 273 0.50 26.09 7.96
N LEU A 274 0.25 24.80 8.13
CA LEU A 274 -0.12 23.90 7.03
C LEU A 274 -1.55 24.17 6.57
N ASP A 275 -2.50 24.31 7.49
CA ASP A 275 -3.91 24.64 7.19
C ASP A 275 -4.02 25.93 6.37
N LYS A 276 -3.31 26.99 6.80
CA LYS A 276 -3.25 28.28 6.06
C LYS A 276 -2.68 28.14 4.65
N LYS A 277 -1.66 27.30 4.46
CA LYS A 277 -1.10 27.09 3.12
C LYS A 277 -2.05 26.31 2.20
N ILE A 278 -2.84 25.39 2.76
CA ILE A 278 -3.91 24.74 2.00
C ILE A 278 -4.95 25.79 1.58
N GLU A 279 -5.36 26.69 2.48
CA GLU A 279 -6.29 27.78 2.16
C GLU A 279 -5.79 28.70 1.05
N GLU A 280 -4.52 29.12 1.15
CA GLU A 280 -3.88 29.94 0.11
C GLU A 280 -3.83 29.21 -1.24
N LEU A 281 -3.59 27.90 -1.21
CA LEU A 281 -3.56 27.07 -2.42
C LEU A 281 -4.95 26.91 -3.04
N GLU A 282 -5.97 26.59 -2.23
CA GLU A 282 -7.37 26.51 -2.67
C GLU A 282 -7.82 27.80 -3.37
N LYS A 283 -7.45 28.96 -2.80
CA LYS A 283 -7.75 30.27 -3.38
C LYS A 283 -7.06 30.46 -4.74
N LYS A 284 -5.75 30.15 -4.83
CA LYS A 284 -4.99 30.24 -6.09
C LYS A 284 -5.55 29.31 -7.17
N MET A 285 -5.98 28.10 -6.79
CA MET A 285 -6.61 27.13 -7.69
C MET A 285 -8.01 27.56 -8.15
N ALA A 286 -8.67 28.49 -7.45
CA ALA A 286 -9.92 29.09 -7.91
C ALA A 286 -9.69 30.25 -8.89
N GLU A 287 -8.56 30.94 -8.77
CA GLU A 287 -8.22 32.15 -9.53
C GLU A 287 -7.35 31.87 -10.77
N SER A 288 -6.73 30.69 -10.87
CA SER A 288 -5.74 30.35 -11.91
C SER A 288 -5.91 28.93 -12.45
N GLY A 289 -5.71 28.75 -13.76
CA GLY A 289 -5.67 27.45 -14.44
C GLY A 289 -4.26 26.82 -14.51
N THR A 290 -3.33 27.26 -13.66
CA THR A 290 -1.95 26.74 -13.61
C THR A 290 -1.91 25.35 -12.97
N ASP A 291 -0.95 24.51 -13.32
CA ASP A 291 -0.76 23.21 -12.67
C ASP A 291 -0.20 23.36 -11.23
N PHE A 292 -1.02 23.02 -10.24
CA PHE A 292 -0.69 23.09 -8.82
C PHE A 292 -0.23 21.75 -8.21
N SER A 293 -0.04 20.70 -9.01
CA SER A 293 0.31 19.34 -8.51
C SER A 293 1.57 19.34 -7.62
N LYS A 294 2.57 20.15 -7.97
CA LYS A 294 3.81 20.29 -7.18
C LYS A 294 3.57 20.96 -5.83
N ASP A 295 2.67 21.94 -5.77
CA ASP A 295 2.34 22.65 -4.54
C ASP A 295 1.56 21.75 -3.58
N ILE A 296 0.60 20.98 -4.10
CA ILE A 296 -0.16 20.00 -3.31
C ILE A 296 0.80 18.93 -2.74
N LYS A 297 1.70 18.39 -3.58
CA LYS A 297 2.73 17.44 -3.13
C LYS A 297 3.66 18.04 -2.06
N GLY A 298 4.06 19.31 -2.23
CA GLY A 298 4.88 20.01 -1.23
C GLY A 298 4.19 20.21 0.12
N LEU A 299 2.85 20.24 0.17
CA LEU A 299 2.08 20.25 1.42
C LEU A 299 2.04 18.87 2.06
N TRP A 300 1.91 17.82 1.25
CA TRP A 300 2.01 16.44 1.71
C TRP A 300 3.36 16.18 2.39
N ASP A 301 4.48 16.52 1.72
CA ASP A 301 5.84 16.34 2.25
C ASP A 301 6.04 17.04 3.61
N LYS A 302 5.51 18.27 3.75
CA LYS A 302 5.63 19.03 5.01
C LYS A 302 4.74 18.49 6.12
N THR A 303 3.58 17.95 5.79
CA THR A 303 2.71 17.27 6.76
C THR A 303 3.38 16.00 7.28
N LYS A 304 4.06 15.25 6.38
CA LYS A 304 4.89 14.10 6.74
C LYS A 304 6.06 14.47 7.66
N GLU A 305 6.81 15.51 7.31
CA GLU A 305 7.92 16.00 8.14
C GLU A 305 7.45 16.44 9.54
N THR A 306 6.32 17.13 9.62
CA THR A 306 5.73 17.59 10.89
C THR A 306 5.34 16.41 11.76
N TYR A 307 4.67 15.42 11.18
CA TYR A 307 4.31 14.17 11.86
C TYR A 307 5.53 13.45 12.44
N HIS A 308 6.59 13.25 11.64
CA HIS A 308 7.82 12.61 12.13
C HIS A 308 8.42 13.34 13.33
N LYS A 309 8.51 14.68 13.28
CA LYS A 309 9.03 15.50 14.38
C LYS A 309 8.17 15.47 15.63
N THR A 310 6.87 15.21 15.51
CA THR A 310 5.97 15.08 16.65
C THR A 310 6.09 13.71 17.30
N VAL A 311 6.18 12.64 16.49
CA VAL A 311 6.29 11.26 16.99
C VAL A 311 7.67 10.99 17.59
N GLU A 312 8.76 11.54 17.03
CA GLU A 312 10.12 11.36 17.56
C GLU A 312 10.36 11.98 18.95
N LYS A 313 9.51 12.90 19.42
CA LYS A 313 9.61 13.47 20.78
C LYS A 313 9.17 12.51 21.88
N PHE A 314 8.51 11.40 21.53
CA PHE A 314 8.02 10.39 22.47
C PHE A 314 8.93 9.15 22.55
N LYS A 315 10.12 9.20 21.93
CA LYS A 315 11.23 8.25 22.14
C LYS A 315 12.15 8.76 23.24
#